data_AF-A0A444KZG9-F1
#
_entry.id   AF-A0A444KZG9-F1
#
_cell.length_a   1.000
_cell.length_b   1.000
_cell.length_c   1.000
_cell.angle_alpha   90.00
_cell.angle_beta   90.00
_cell.angle_gamma   90.00
#
_symmetry.space_group_name_H-M   'P 1'
#
loop_
_entity.id
_entity.type
_entity.pdbx_description
1 polymer ?
#
loop_
_entity_poly.entity_id
_entity_poly.type
_entity_poly.pdbx_seq_one_letter_code
_entity_poly.pdbx_strand_id
1 'polypeptide(L)'
;MIAIQHIHPILVHFPIVLIYTLVVLDLVALASSNAVTRRSGVGTISTFVALAAGVFATGTWFYGGLALDHAEAAGFSSAIAETHESLGGITAFALLTWGVVRFALWVRNRELGSLAIAVPVIEVAGAALVTVTAYYGGLLVYDLGVNVARAATGG
;
A
#
# COMPACT_ATOMS: atom_id res chain seq x y z
N MET A 1 17.18 -4.82 20.29
CA MET A 1 16.56 -5.54 19.15
C MET A 1 15.22 -4.85 18.89
N ILE A 2 14.87 -4.53 17.64
CA ILE A 2 13.55 -3.93 17.35
C ILE A 2 12.49 -5.01 17.54
N ALA A 3 11.44 -4.72 18.32
CA ALA A 3 10.34 -5.63 18.54
C ALA A 3 9.54 -5.81 17.24
N ILE A 4 9.10 -7.04 16.94
CA ILE A 4 8.49 -7.39 15.65
C ILE A 4 7.24 -6.54 15.36
N GLN A 5 6.45 -6.25 16.39
CA GLN A 5 5.25 -5.42 16.33
C GLN A 5 5.51 -3.96 15.95
N HIS A 6 6.76 -3.48 16.04
CA HIS A 6 7.12 -2.12 15.62
C HIS A 6 7.50 -2.03 14.14
N ILE A 7 7.68 -3.16 13.44
CA ILE A 7 8.08 -3.14 12.02
C ILE A 7 6.90 -2.71 11.13
N HIS A 8 5.70 -3.22 11.39
CA HIS A 8 4.49 -2.84 10.65
C HIS A 8 4.26 -1.32 10.57
N PRO A 9 4.21 -0.56 11.69
CA PRO A 9 3.99 0.89 11.64
C PRO A 9 5.14 1.67 10.99
N ILE A 10 6.34 1.08 10.87
CA ILE A 10 7.41 1.68 10.04
C ILE A 10 7.08 1.47 8.56
N LEU A 11 6.72 0.24 8.18
CA LEU A 11 6.50 -0.13 6.77
C LEU A 11 5.27 0.52 6.14
N VAL A 12 4.19 0.81 6.88
CA VAL A 12 2.95 1.40 6.33
C VAL A 12 3.17 2.70 5.55
N HIS A 13 4.21 3.47 5.89
CA HIS A 13 4.50 4.75 5.22
C HIS A 13 4.88 4.58 3.75
N PHE A 14 5.56 3.48 3.41
CA PHE A 14 6.03 3.24 2.06
C PHE A 14 4.89 3.02 1.06
N PRO A 15 3.98 2.04 1.22
CA PRO A 15 2.88 1.86 0.26
C PRO A 15 1.97 3.09 0.20
N ILE A 16 1.77 3.81 1.32
CA ILE A 16 1.03 5.08 1.35
C ILE A 16 1.69 6.11 0.42
N VAL A 17 2.96 6.46 0.67
CA VAL A 17 3.62 7.50 -0.12
C VAL A 17 3.80 7.07 -1.58
N LEU A 18 4.16 5.81 -1.82
CA LEU A 18 4.44 5.31 -3.18
C LEU A 18 3.19 5.29 -4.06
N ILE A 19 2.01 4.90 -3.56
CA ILE A 19 0.81 4.87 -4.40
C ILE A 19 0.33 6.29 -4.75
N TYR A 20 0.38 7.25 -3.83
CA TYR A 20 0.05 8.64 -4.13
C TYR A 20 1.08 9.28 -5.06
N THR A 21 2.37 8.97 -4.88
CA THR A 21 3.42 9.42 -5.79
C THR A 21 3.21 8.87 -7.19
N LEU A 22 2.82 7.60 -7.30
CA LEU A 22 2.53 6.95 -8.57
C LEU A 22 1.35 7.62 -9.29
N VAL A 23 0.23 7.88 -8.58
CA VAL A 23 -0.93 8.61 -9.12
C VAL A 23 -0.50 9.96 -9.70
N VAL A 24 0.26 10.76 -8.95
CA VAL A 24 0.72 12.07 -9.42
C VAL A 24 1.64 11.94 -10.63
N LEU A 25 2.62 11.03 -10.56
CA LEU A 25 3.59 10.81 -11.62
C LEU A 25 2.91 10.42 -12.93
N ASP A 26 1.96 9.49 -12.88
CA ASP A 26 1.28 8.96 -14.06
C ASP A 26 0.24 9.91 -14.63
N LEU A 27 -0.44 10.71 -13.79
CA LEU A 27 -1.29 11.80 -14.25
C LEU A 27 -0.49 12.88 -14.97
N VAL A 28 0.67 13.28 -14.41
CA VAL A 28 1.56 14.26 -15.04
C VAL A 28 2.14 13.72 -16.35
N ALA A 29 2.53 12.45 -16.36
CA ALA A 29 3.04 11.80 -17.57
C ALA A 29 1.96 11.76 -18.66
N LEU A 30 0.73 11.37 -18.32
CA LEU A 30 -0.40 11.36 -19.26
C LEU A 30 -0.70 12.77 -19.81
N ALA A 31 -0.73 13.78 -18.95
CA ALA A 31 -0.92 15.18 -19.36
C ALA A 31 0.20 15.69 -20.29
N SER A 32 1.41 15.13 -20.16
CA SER A 32 2.57 15.44 -20.99
C SER A 32 2.69 14.54 -22.22
N SER A 33 1.69 13.70 -22.52
CA SER A 33 1.73 12.69 -23.59
C SER A 33 2.91 11.70 -23.49
N ASN A 34 3.41 11.47 -22.28
CA ASN A 34 4.45 10.50 -22.00
C ASN A 34 3.85 9.13 -21.72
N ALA A 35 4.34 8.11 -22.41
CA ALA A 35 3.94 6.73 -22.16
C ALA A 35 4.68 6.13 -20.95
N VAL A 36 3.89 5.65 -20.00
CA VAL A 36 4.32 5.16 -18.68
C VAL A 36 4.50 3.64 -18.61
N THR A 37 4.08 2.92 -19.64
CA THR A 37 4.22 1.45 -19.76
C THR A 37 5.32 1.01 -20.73
N ARG A 38 6.04 1.95 -21.36
CA ARG A 38 7.15 1.67 -22.28
C ARG A 38 8.50 1.89 -21.60
N ARG A 39 9.58 1.39 -22.20
CA ARG A 39 10.97 1.62 -21.75
C ARG A 39 11.42 3.04 -22.09
N SER A 40 10.91 4.01 -21.33
CA SER A 40 11.34 5.42 -21.31
C SER A 40 11.84 5.77 -19.91
N GLY A 41 12.45 6.95 -19.71
CA GLY A 41 12.83 7.40 -18.36
C GLY A 41 11.63 7.44 -17.41
N VAL A 42 10.55 8.12 -17.82
CA VAL A 42 9.30 8.22 -17.05
C VAL A 42 8.64 6.86 -16.86
N GLY A 43 8.54 6.04 -17.91
CA GLY A 43 7.91 4.72 -17.81
C GLY A 43 8.69 3.73 -16.96
N THR A 44 10.01 3.85 -16.92
CA THR A 44 10.86 3.06 -16.02
C THR A 44 10.64 3.49 -14.57
N ILE A 45 10.67 4.80 -14.27
CA ILE A 45 10.41 5.30 -12.92
C ILE A 45 9.00 4.88 -12.45
N SER A 46 7.96 5.15 -13.25
CA SER A 46 6.57 4.75 -12.97
C SER A 46 6.46 3.25 -12.64
N THR A 47 7.04 2.40 -13.49
CA THR A 47 6.99 0.93 -13.32
C THR A 47 7.66 0.47 -12.03
N PHE A 48 8.85 0.98 -11.71
CA PHE A 48 9.57 0.57 -10.51
C PHE A 48 8.96 1.16 -9.23
N VAL A 49 8.33 2.33 -9.29
CA VAL A 49 7.51 2.85 -8.19
C VAL A 49 6.30 1.95 -7.93
N ALA A 50 5.60 1.50 -8.98
CA ALA A 50 4.48 0.56 -8.85
C ALA A 50 4.91 -0.78 -8.24
N LEU A 51 6.05 -1.34 -8.69
CA LEU A 51 6.63 -2.55 -8.09
C LEU A 51 7.00 -2.35 -6.62
N ALA A 52 7.66 -1.24 -6.29
CA ALA A 52 8.03 -0.93 -4.92
C ALA A 52 6.78 -0.82 -4.04
N ALA A 53 5.72 -0.14 -4.51
CA ALA A 53 4.45 -0.04 -3.78
C ALA A 53 3.88 -1.43 -3.45
N GLY A 54 3.84 -2.34 -4.42
CA GLY A 54 3.38 -3.72 -4.21
C GLY A 54 4.23 -4.53 -3.24
N VAL A 55 5.57 -4.43 -3.34
CA VAL A 55 6.50 -5.12 -2.44
C VAL A 55 6.36 -4.61 -1.01
N PHE A 56 6.35 -3.29 -0.82
CA PHE A 56 6.20 -2.69 0.51
C PHE A 56 4.81 -2.94 1.10
N ALA A 57 3.74 -2.95 0.30
CA ALA A 57 2.40 -3.31 0.77
C ALA A 57 2.36 -4.77 1.25
N THR A 58 2.99 -5.69 0.52
CA THR A 58 3.09 -7.10 0.91
C THR A 58 3.87 -7.27 2.21
N GLY A 59 5.01 -6.59 2.34
CA GLY A 59 5.76 -6.58 3.60
C GLY A 59 4.93 -5.99 4.76
N THR A 60 4.24 -4.88 4.52
CA THR A 60 3.38 -4.22 5.51
C THR A 60 2.29 -5.17 6.03
N TRP A 61 1.59 -5.86 5.12
CA TRP A 61 0.57 -6.85 5.49
C TRP A 61 1.16 -8.01 6.28
N PHE A 62 2.28 -8.58 5.83
CA PHE A 62 2.96 -9.69 6.51
C PHE A 62 3.35 -9.33 7.96
N TYR A 63 4.05 -8.21 8.15
CA TYR A 63 4.43 -7.77 9.48
C TYR A 63 3.23 -7.28 10.32
N GLY A 64 2.14 -6.87 9.67
CA GLY A 64 0.87 -6.55 10.33
C GLY A 64 0.22 -7.78 10.96
N GLY A 65 0.19 -8.91 10.22
CA GLY A 65 -0.27 -10.20 10.75
C GLY A 65 0.54 -10.64 11.97
N LEU A 66 1.89 -10.58 11.89
CA LEU A 66 2.75 -10.89 13.04
C LEU A 66 2.51 -9.98 14.25
N ALA A 67 2.17 -8.71 14.03
CA ALA A 67 1.84 -7.77 15.09
C ALA A 67 0.45 -8.05 15.70
N LEU A 68 -0.49 -8.55 14.90
CA LEU A 68 -1.81 -8.98 15.35
C LEU A 68 -1.72 -10.28 16.16
N ASP A 69 -0.99 -11.30 15.66
CA ASP A 69 -0.73 -12.56 16.38
C ASP A 69 -0.17 -12.29 17.79
N HIS A 70 0.75 -11.33 17.90
CA HIS A 70 1.31 -10.92 19.18
C HIS A 70 0.26 -10.31 20.13
N ALA A 71 -0.64 -9.47 19.60
CA ALA A 71 -1.71 -8.86 20.37
C ALA A 71 -2.76 -9.91 20.80
N GLU A 72 -3.12 -10.83 19.90
CA GLU A 72 -4.07 -11.92 20.17
C GLU A 72 -3.54 -12.89 21.23
N ALA A 73 -2.25 -13.22 21.18
CA ALA A 73 -1.59 -14.01 22.23
C ALA A 73 -1.62 -13.30 23.61
N ALA A 74 -1.77 -11.97 23.64
CA ALA A 74 -1.96 -11.17 24.84
C ALA A 74 -3.45 -10.96 25.21
N GLY A 75 -4.38 -11.61 24.50
CA GLY A 75 -5.82 -11.58 24.76
C GLY A 75 -6.60 -10.49 24.02
N PHE A 76 -6.00 -9.81 23.05
CA PHE A 76 -6.71 -8.84 22.20
C PHE A 76 -7.59 -9.54 21.16
N SER A 77 -8.79 -9.00 20.91
CA SER A 77 -9.67 -9.43 19.81
C SER A 77 -10.59 -8.28 19.43
N SER A 78 -10.81 -8.05 18.14
CA SER A 78 -11.67 -6.97 17.64
C SER A 78 -12.06 -7.18 16.18
N ALA A 79 -13.34 -6.96 15.86
CA ALA A 79 -13.82 -6.97 14.48
C ALA A 79 -13.14 -5.88 13.61
N ILE A 80 -12.67 -4.79 14.23
CA ILE A 80 -11.88 -3.75 13.54
C ILE A 80 -10.54 -4.33 13.08
N ALA A 81 -9.93 -5.20 13.88
CA ALA A 81 -8.64 -5.82 13.56
C ALA A 81 -8.77 -6.81 12.41
N GLU A 82 -9.79 -7.68 12.44
CA GLU A 82 -10.10 -8.59 11.34
C GLU A 82 -10.39 -7.84 10.03
N THR A 83 -11.14 -6.73 10.13
CA THR A 83 -11.44 -5.87 8.97
C THR A 83 -10.18 -5.23 8.42
N HIS A 84 -9.32 -4.68 9.29
CA HIS A 84 -8.05 -4.07 8.90
C HIS A 84 -7.10 -5.09 8.26
N GLU A 85 -6.98 -6.28 8.84
CA GLU A 85 -6.15 -7.37 8.31
C GLU A 85 -6.62 -7.81 6.93
N SER A 86 -7.93 -8.06 6.78
CA SER A 86 -8.54 -8.45 5.50
C SER A 86 -8.31 -7.39 4.42
N LEU A 87 -8.55 -6.11 4.75
CA LEU A 87 -8.25 -5.00 3.86
C LEU A 87 -6.75 -4.90 3.56
N GLY A 88 -5.88 -5.13 4.54
CA GLY A 88 -4.43 -5.18 4.36
C GLY A 88 -4.01 -6.21 3.32
N GLY A 89 -4.58 -7.41 3.39
CA GLY A 89 -4.35 -8.47 2.41
C GLY A 89 -4.82 -8.09 1.01
N ILE A 90 -6.06 -7.59 0.88
CA ILE A 90 -6.62 -7.14 -0.40
C ILE A 90 -5.73 -6.04 -1.01
N THR A 91 -5.34 -5.05 -0.22
CA THR A 91 -4.44 -3.95 -0.63
C THR A 91 -3.09 -4.46 -1.09
N ALA A 92 -2.46 -5.35 -0.32
CA ALA A 92 -1.16 -5.93 -0.64
C ALA A 92 -1.19 -6.66 -1.98
N PHE A 93 -2.14 -7.58 -2.17
CA PHE A 93 -2.23 -8.38 -3.39
C PHE A 93 -2.68 -7.57 -4.60
N ALA A 94 -3.55 -6.57 -4.42
CA ALA A 94 -3.96 -5.67 -5.49
C ALA A 94 -2.77 -4.84 -6.01
N LEU A 95 -2.00 -4.21 -5.11
CA LEU A 95 -0.84 -3.40 -5.49
C LEU A 95 0.30 -4.26 -6.05
N LEU A 96 0.55 -5.45 -5.49
CA LEU A 96 1.54 -6.38 -6.03
C LEU A 96 1.16 -6.84 -7.44
N THR A 97 -0.10 -7.23 -7.64
CA THR A 97 -0.60 -7.64 -8.95
C THR A 97 -0.49 -6.49 -9.95
N TRP A 98 -0.85 -5.27 -9.55
CA TRP A 98 -0.68 -4.09 -10.38
C TRP A 98 0.80 -3.86 -10.75
N GLY A 99 1.70 -3.89 -9.79
CA GLY A 99 3.15 -3.76 -10.03
C GLY A 99 3.69 -4.82 -10.99
N VAL A 100 3.25 -6.08 -10.87
CA VAL A 100 3.65 -7.18 -11.76
C VAL A 100 3.09 -6.99 -13.17
N VAL A 101 1.80 -6.65 -13.31
CA VAL A 101 1.18 -6.34 -14.61
C VAL A 101 1.92 -5.17 -15.26
N ARG A 102 2.24 -4.14 -14.47
CA ARG A 102 2.96 -2.95 -14.92
C ARG A 102 4.34 -3.30 -15.45
N PHE A 103 5.08 -4.10 -14.69
CA PHE A 103 6.38 -4.61 -15.08
C PHE A 103 6.31 -5.45 -16.35
N ALA A 104 5.30 -6.32 -16.49
CA ALA A 104 5.11 -7.13 -17.69
C ALA A 104 4.87 -6.26 -18.95
N LEU A 105 4.08 -5.19 -18.84
CA LEU A 105 3.86 -4.23 -19.94
C LEU A 105 5.16 -3.51 -20.31
N TRP A 106 5.93 -3.08 -19.30
CA TRP A 106 7.23 -2.41 -19.47
C TRP A 106 8.29 -3.33 -20.09
N VAL A 107 8.40 -4.58 -19.64
CA VAL A 107 9.31 -5.57 -20.23
C VAL A 107 8.96 -5.80 -21.69
N ARG A 108 7.66 -5.86 -22.02
CA ARG A 108 7.15 -6.00 -23.40
C ARG A 108 7.19 -4.70 -24.21
N ASN A 109 7.67 -3.61 -23.63
CA ASN A 109 7.75 -2.27 -24.24
C ASN A 109 6.41 -1.84 -24.88
N ARG A 110 5.28 -2.12 -24.20
CA ARG A 110 3.94 -1.87 -24.74
C ARG A 110 3.49 -0.45 -24.44
N GLU A 111 2.89 0.19 -25.43
CA GLU A 111 2.18 1.46 -25.25
C GLU A 111 0.67 1.18 -25.31
N LEU A 112 -0.08 1.77 -24.38
CA LEU A 112 -1.51 1.50 -24.23
C LEU A 112 -2.41 2.39 -25.12
N GLY A 113 -1.86 3.40 -25.79
CA GLY A 113 -2.62 4.30 -26.65
C GLY A 113 -3.82 4.92 -25.92
N SER A 114 -5.03 4.74 -26.45
CA SER A 114 -6.27 5.22 -25.83
C SER A 114 -6.56 4.63 -24.44
N LEU A 115 -5.99 3.46 -24.10
CA LEU A 115 -6.12 2.84 -22.78
C LEU A 115 -5.14 3.41 -21.75
N ALA A 116 -4.31 4.39 -22.10
CA ALA A 116 -3.36 5.00 -21.18
C ALA A 116 -4.04 5.64 -19.94
N ILE A 117 -5.28 6.12 -20.08
CA ILE A 117 -6.06 6.67 -18.95
C ILE A 117 -6.42 5.62 -17.89
N ALA A 118 -6.50 4.33 -18.26
CA ALA A 118 -6.84 3.26 -17.32
C ALA A 118 -5.78 3.12 -16.22
N VAL A 119 -4.54 3.50 -16.52
CA VAL A 119 -3.40 3.43 -15.61
C VAL A 119 -3.61 4.30 -14.35
N PRO A 120 -3.73 5.65 -14.45
CA PRO A 120 -3.94 6.46 -13.26
C PRO A 120 -5.29 6.17 -12.60
N VAL A 121 -6.30 5.70 -13.34
CA VAL A 121 -7.57 5.26 -12.74
C VAL A 121 -7.38 4.08 -11.79
N ILE A 122 -6.61 3.06 -12.19
CA ILE A 122 -6.28 1.92 -11.34
C ILE A 122 -5.48 2.37 -10.13
N GLU A 123 -4.55 3.31 -10.31
CA GLU A 123 -3.70 3.81 -9.23
C GLU A 123 -4.47 4.67 -8.23
N VAL A 124 -5.45 5.47 -8.69
CA VAL A 124 -6.38 6.20 -7.81
C VAL A 124 -7.24 5.23 -7.01
N ALA A 125 -7.72 4.15 -7.64
CA ALA A 125 -8.44 3.10 -6.91
C ALA A 125 -7.54 2.41 -5.87
N GLY A 126 -6.27 2.16 -6.21
CA GLY A 126 -5.27 1.66 -5.27
C GLY A 126 -4.99 2.61 -4.11
N ALA A 127 -4.91 3.91 -4.37
CA ALA A 127 -4.74 4.94 -3.34
C ALA A 127 -5.95 4.99 -2.40
N ALA A 128 -7.17 4.96 -2.94
CA ALA A 128 -8.38 4.92 -2.15
C ALA A 128 -8.45 3.66 -1.26
N LEU A 129 -8.06 2.51 -1.81
CA LEU A 129 -7.98 1.26 -1.06
C LEU A 129 -6.97 1.36 0.11
N VAL A 130 -5.78 1.92 -0.13
CA VAL A 130 -4.79 2.20 0.92
C VAL A 130 -5.35 3.15 1.97
N THR A 131 -6.08 4.21 1.59
CA THR A 131 -6.71 5.13 2.54
C THR A 131 -7.68 4.39 3.46
N VAL A 132 -8.53 3.53 2.91
CA VAL A 132 -9.52 2.77 3.69
C VAL A 132 -8.82 1.78 4.62
N THR A 133 -7.79 1.06 4.16
CA THR A 133 -6.98 0.19 5.03
C THR A 133 -6.34 0.98 6.17
N ALA A 134 -5.76 2.15 5.87
CA ALA A 134 -5.11 3.01 6.85
C ALA A 134 -6.09 3.61 7.87
N TYR A 135 -7.33 3.91 7.46
CA TYR A 135 -8.39 4.37 8.36
C TYR A 135 -8.65 3.35 9.47
N TYR A 136 -8.88 2.08 9.11
CA TYR A 136 -9.07 1.02 10.12
C TYR A 136 -7.81 0.76 10.95
N GLY A 137 -6.62 0.88 10.36
CA GLY A 137 -5.36 0.81 11.12
C GLY A 137 -5.23 1.93 12.14
N GLY A 138 -5.69 3.14 11.79
CA GLY A 138 -5.80 4.27 12.70
C GLY A 138 -6.73 3.98 13.88
N LEU A 139 -7.91 3.40 13.64
CA LEU A 139 -8.83 3.02 14.72
C LEU A 139 -8.21 2.02 15.70
N LEU A 140 -7.40 1.07 15.22
CA LEU A 140 -6.69 0.12 16.10
C LEU A 140 -5.72 0.82 17.04
N VAL A 141 -5.00 1.83 16.55
CA VAL A 141 -3.97 2.53 17.33
C VAL A 141 -4.59 3.59 18.23
N TYR A 142 -5.47 4.43 17.69
CA TYR A 142 -6.00 5.61 18.39
C TYR A 142 -7.18 5.29 19.31
N ASP A 143 -8.07 4.37 18.91
CA ASP A 143 -9.28 4.09 19.68
C ASP A 143 -9.11 2.87 20.58
N LEU A 144 -8.42 1.83 20.09
CA LEU A 144 -8.24 0.57 20.83
C LEU A 144 -6.90 0.47 21.56
N GLY A 145 -5.93 1.33 21.24
CA GLY A 145 -4.62 1.32 21.88
C GLY A 145 -3.81 0.06 21.62
N VAL A 146 -4.02 -0.59 20.47
CA VAL A 146 -3.30 -1.83 20.11
C VAL A 146 -1.83 -1.54 19.92
N ASN A 147 -0.98 -2.33 20.58
CA ASN A 147 0.48 -2.24 20.49
C ASN A 147 1.07 -0.86 20.84
N VAL A 148 0.34 -0.03 21.60
CA VAL A 148 0.84 1.21 22.19
C VAL A 148 0.79 1.12 23.71
N ALA A 149 1.76 1.76 24.39
CA ALA A 149 1.64 1.95 25.83
C ALA A 149 0.40 2.79 26.09
N ARG A 150 -0.60 2.25 26.82
CA ARG A 150 -1.71 3.07 27.30
C ARG A 150 -1.12 4.28 28.01
N ALA A 151 -1.34 5.48 27.47
CA ALA A 151 -1.24 6.66 28.29
C ALA A 151 -2.20 6.43 29.46
N ALA A 152 -1.69 6.45 30.70
CA ALA A 152 -2.53 6.35 31.87
C ALA A 152 -3.62 7.41 31.75
N THR A 153 -4.85 7.00 31.49
CA THR A 153 -6.01 7.87 31.56
C THR A 153 -6.24 8.15 33.04
N GLY A 154 -5.53 9.16 33.55
CA GLY A 154 -5.94 9.90 34.73
C GLY A 154 -7.10 10.80 34.33
N GLY A 155 -8.31 10.40 34.71
CA GLY A 155 -9.57 11.11 34.54
C GLY A 155 -10.64 10.42 35.34
#